data_AF-E2BTR7-F1
#
_entry.id   AF-E2BTR7-F1
#
_cell.length_a   1.000
_cell.length_b   1.000
_cell.length_c   1.000
_cell.angle_alpha   90.00
_cell.angle_beta   90.00
_cell.angle_gamma   90.00
#
_symmetry.space_group_name_H-M   'P 1'
#
loop_
_entity.id
_entity.type
_entity.pdbx_description
1 polymer ?
#
loop_
_entity_poly.entity_id
_entity_poly.type
_entity_poly.pdbx_seq_one_letter_code
_entity_poly.pdbx_strand_id
1 'polypeptide(L)'
;IAEFMRKHPELHSGKFSATFTFKHAQKLWEKVTAELHEIPGAQKEWKQWRKTWQDMRSSIKAKNILIKNHAKATGGGPASSQVLTEMDQNVNPANYGYNSHGRT
;
A
#
# COMPACT_ATOMS: atom_id res chain seq x y z
N ILE A 1 8.73 6.78 -0.63
CA ILE A 1 8.35 5.47 -0.03
C ILE A 1 7.80 4.47 -1.05
N ALA A 2 6.88 4.84 -1.95
CA ALA A 2 6.32 3.92 -2.95
C ALA A 2 7.38 3.28 -3.86
N GLU A 3 8.34 4.06 -4.35
CA GLU A 3 9.45 3.56 -5.17
C GLU A 3 10.30 2.49 -4.44
N PHE A 4 10.60 2.70 -3.15
CA PHE A 4 11.33 1.73 -2.34
C PHE A 4 10.55 0.42 -2.18
N MET A 5 9.24 0.52 -1.96
CA MET A 5 8.36 -0.65 -1.87
C MET A 5 8.33 -1.44 -3.17
N ARG A 6 8.37 -0.76 -4.32
CA ARG A 6 8.41 -1.42 -5.63
C ARG A 6 9.68 -2.26 -5.83
N LYS A 7 10.81 -1.80 -5.28
CA LYS A 7 12.09 -2.53 -5.30
C LYS A 7 12.16 -3.68 -4.29
N HIS A 8 11.33 -3.65 -3.24
CA HIS A 8 11.28 -4.66 -2.18
C HIS A 8 9.89 -5.30 -2.09
N PRO A 9 9.52 -6.20 -3.02
CA PRO A 9 8.17 -6.79 -3.09
C PRO A 9 7.79 -7.60 -1.85
N GLU A 10 8.77 -8.17 -1.15
CA GLU A 10 8.62 -8.83 0.15
C GLU A 10 8.10 -7.89 1.25
N LEU A 11 8.69 -6.69 1.34
CA LEU A 11 8.26 -5.64 2.27
C LEU A 11 6.91 -5.04 1.84
N HIS A 12 6.72 -4.89 0.53
CA HIS A 12 5.49 -4.40 -0.07
C HIS A 12 4.29 -5.32 0.24
N SER A 13 4.49 -6.63 0.11
CA SER A 13 3.47 -7.65 0.38
C SER A 13 3.11 -7.71 1.87
N GLY A 14 4.10 -7.49 2.74
CA GLY A 14 3.94 -7.61 4.20
C GLY A 14 3.76 -9.07 4.65
N LYS A 15 4.00 -10.04 3.78
CA LYS A 15 3.94 -11.47 4.07
C LYS A 15 5.31 -11.94 4.56
N PHE A 16 5.35 -12.40 5.81
CA PHE A 16 6.54 -13.06 6.34
C PHE A 16 6.65 -14.48 5.80
N SER A 17 7.86 -14.89 5.49
CA SER A 17 8.19 -16.25 5.04
C SER A 17 9.35 -16.78 5.88
N ALA A 18 9.71 -18.05 5.70
CA ALA A 18 10.89 -18.62 6.33
C ALA A 18 12.18 -17.84 6.00
N THR A 19 12.22 -17.17 4.83
CA THR A 19 13.34 -16.36 4.37
C THR A 19 13.18 -14.86 4.69
N PHE A 20 11.95 -14.37 4.82
CA PHE A 20 11.64 -12.97 5.13
C PHE A 20 11.03 -12.85 6.53
N THR A 21 11.90 -12.60 7.50
CA THR A 21 11.52 -12.45 8.90
C THR A 21 11.17 -11.01 9.27
N PHE A 22 10.53 -10.83 10.43
CA PHE A 22 10.27 -9.49 10.98
C PHE A 22 11.54 -8.65 11.12
N LYS A 23 12.68 -9.24 11.52
CA LYS A 23 13.96 -8.53 11.60
C LYS A 23 14.43 -8.03 10.24
N HIS A 24 14.22 -8.82 9.18
CA HIS A 24 14.57 -8.40 7.83
C HIS A 24 13.68 -7.24 7.36
N ALA A 25 12.37 -7.33 7.62
CA ALA A 25 11.45 -6.24 7.33
C ALA A 25 11.79 -4.96 8.11
N GLN A 26 12.15 -5.08 9.39
CA GLN A 26 12.57 -3.94 10.21
C GLN A 26 13.80 -3.26 9.60
N LYS A 27 14.84 -4.02 9.21
CA LYS A 27 16.03 -3.45 8.58
C LYS A 27 15.71 -2.71 7.29
N LEU A 28 14.79 -3.22 6.47
CA LEU A 28 14.36 -2.52 5.26
C LEU A 28 13.56 -1.24 5.59
N TRP A 29 12.74 -1.27 6.65
CA TRP A 29 12.04 -0.08 7.15
C TRP A 29 12.99 0.98 7.69
N GLU A 30 14.06 0.58 8.36
CA GLU A 30 15.11 1.48 8.83
C GLU A 30 15.87 2.07 7.64
N LYS A 31 16.20 1.26 6.63
CA LYS A 31 16.86 1.71 5.41
C LYS A 31 16.05 2.76 4.63
N VAL A 32 14.77 2.49 4.37
CA VAL A 32 13.91 3.48 3.69
C VAL A 32 13.72 4.74 4.52
N THR A 33 13.74 4.63 5.85
CA THR A 33 13.67 5.81 6.73
C THR A 33 14.92 6.67 6.60
N ALA A 34 16.11 6.05 6.56
CA ALA A 34 17.36 6.76 6.32
C ALA A 34 17.36 7.46 4.96
N GLU A 35 16.98 6.76 3.87
CA GLU A 35 16.87 7.36 2.53
C GLU A 35 15.86 8.51 2.49
N LEU A 36 14.77 8.44 3.26
CA LEU A 36 13.77 9.51 3.36
C LEU A 36 14.24 10.68 4.24
N HIS A 37 15.10 10.45 5.23
CA HIS A 37 15.67 11.49 6.07
C HIS A 37 16.75 12.30 5.35
N GLU A 38 17.40 11.73 4.32
CA GLU A 38 18.29 12.47 3.43
C GLU A 38 17.53 13.54 2.63
N ILE A 39 16.21 13.38 2.46
CA ILE A 39 15.36 14.37 1.81
C ILE A 39 14.91 15.40 2.88
N PRO A 40 15.25 16.69 2.75
CA PRO A 40 14.83 17.70 3.70
C PRO A 40 13.29 17.77 3.74
N GLY A 41 12.73 17.55 4.93
CA GLY A 41 11.29 17.45 5.12
C GLY A 41 10.90 16.59 6.32
N ALA A 42 10.13 15.53 6.08
CA ALA A 42 9.50 14.74 7.13
C ALA A 42 10.48 13.76 7.80
N GLN A 43 11.01 14.14 8.95
CA GLN A 43 11.78 13.24 9.82
C GLN A 43 10.83 12.42 10.69
N LYS A 44 10.49 11.22 10.22
CA LYS A 44 9.64 10.25 10.93
C LYS A 44 10.42 8.98 11.26
N GLU A 45 10.07 8.29 12.34
CA GLU A 45 10.61 6.97 12.64
C GLU A 45 10.08 5.90 11.68
N TRP A 46 10.82 4.79 11.56
CA TRP A 46 10.46 3.67 10.70
C TRP A 46 9.05 3.10 10.98
N LYS A 47 8.60 3.12 12.24
CA LYS A 47 7.24 2.72 12.64
C LYS A 47 6.18 3.64 12.06
N GLN A 48 6.44 4.94 12.05
CA GLN A 48 5.53 5.95 11.50
C GLN A 48 5.49 5.87 9.97
N TRP A 49 6.63 5.60 9.32
CA TRP A 49 6.67 5.32 7.88
C TRP A 49 5.91 4.05 7.50
N ARG A 50 6.03 3.00 8.32
CA ARG A 50 5.22 1.78 8.16
C ARG A 50 3.72 2.07 8.26
N LYS A 51 3.29 2.85 9.24
CA LYS A 51 1.89 3.26 9.37
C LYS A 51 1.43 4.10 8.16
N THR A 52 2.22 5.08 7.76
CA THR A 52 1.95 5.94 6.58
C THR A 52 1.73 5.09 5.32
N TRP A 53 2.54 4.05 5.12
CA TRP A 53 2.38 3.11 4.02
C TRP A 53 1.08 2.29 4.10
N GLN A 54 0.72 1.81 5.29
CA GLN A 54 -0.54 1.08 5.52
C GLN A 54 -1.76 1.96 5.27
N ASP A 55 -1.72 3.21 5.74
CA ASP A 55 -2.78 4.20 5.52
C ASP A 55 -2.95 4.50 4.03
N MET A 56 -1.83 4.66 3.32
CA MET A 56 -1.84 4.87 1.86
C MET A 56 -2.51 3.70 1.14
N ARG A 57 -2.11 2.45 1.43
CA ARG A 57 -2.77 1.26 0.87
C ARG A 57 -4.25 1.18 1.19
N SER A 58 -4.64 1.56 2.40
CA SER A 58 -6.04 1.52 2.84
C SER A 58 -6.88 2.58 2.11
N SER A 59 -6.34 3.78 1.93
CA SER A 59 -6.99 4.84 1.15
C SER A 59 -7.17 4.44 -0.32
N ILE A 60 -6.15 3.80 -0.92
CA ILE A 60 -6.19 3.31 -2.30
C ILE A 60 -7.22 2.19 -2.45
N LYS A 61 -7.27 1.26 -1.50
CA LYS A 61 -8.29 0.19 -1.46
C LYS A 61 -9.69 0.77 -1.36
N ALA A 62 -9.90 1.77 -0.50
CA ALA A 62 -11.19 2.44 -0.36
C ALA A 62 -11.62 3.11 -1.67
N LYS A 63 -10.72 3.85 -2.34
CA LYS A 63 -10.96 4.39 -3.68
C LYS A 63 -11.33 3.30 -4.69
N ASN A 64 -10.62 2.18 -4.70
CA ASN A 64 -10.89 1.06 -5.60
C ASN A 64 -12.27 0.41 -5.36
N ILE A 65 -12.68 0.26 -4.10
CA ILE A 65 -14.02 -0.22 -3.73
C ILE A 65 -15.08 0.76 -4.20
N LEU A 66 -14.89 2.06 -3.98
CA LEU A 66 -15.83 3.11 -4.44
C LEU A 66 -16.01 3.06 -5.96
N ILE A 67 -14.91 2.96 -6.72
CA ILE A 67 -14.95 2.86 -8.19
C ILE A 67 -15.65 1.57 -8.63
N LYS A 68 -15.35 0.42 -8.02
CA LYS A 68 -16.02 -0.85 -8.32
C LYS A 68 -17.52 -0.82 -8.00
N ASN A 69 -17.89 -0.22 -6.87
CA ASN A 69 -19.30 -0.07 -6.48
C ASN A 69 -20.03 0.86 -7.46
N HIS A 70 -19.40 1.96 -7.88
CA HIS A 70 -19.96 2.84 -8.90
C HIS A 70 -20.10 2.14 -10.26
N ALA A 71 -19.09 1.35 -10.67
CA ALA A 71 -19.15 0.58 -11.91
C ALA A 71 -20.24 -0.51 -11.89
N LYS A 72 -20.54 -1.07 -10.70
CA LYS A 72 -21.60 -2.07 -10.51
C LYS A 72 -22.99 -1.46 -10.32
N ALA A 73 -23.07 -0.22 -9.84
CA ALA A 73 -24.32 0.52 -9.70
C ALA A 73 -24.70 1.19 -11.03
N THR A 74 -24.99 0.40 -12.06
CA THR A 74 -25.63 0.89 -13.29
C THR A 74 -27.13 1.06 -13.05
N GLY A 75 -27.47 2.09 -12.28
CA GLY A 75 -28.80 2.66 -12.13
C GLY A 75 -28.79 4.11 -12.60
N GLY A 76 -28.58 4.35 -13.89
CA GLY A 76 -28.98 5.60 -14.58
C GLY A 76 -28.28 6.93 -14.23
N GLY A 77 -27.06 6.94 -13.68
CA GLY A 77 -26.31 8.18 -13.40
C GLY A 77 -24.91 8.21 -14.03
N PRO A 78 -24.37 9.39 -14.40
CA PRO A 78 -23.09 9.52 -15.10
C PRO A 78 -21.92 8.99 -14.24
N ALA A 79 -20.97 8.30 -14.90
CA ALA A 79 -19.79 7.73 -14.27
C ALA A 79 -18.99 8.80 -13.49
N SER A 80 -18.72 8.56 -12.21
CA SER A 80 -17.82 9.43 -11.44
C SER A 80 -16.43 9.44 -12.09
N SER A 81 -15.88 10.64 -12.32
CA SER A 81 -14.59 10.86 -13.01
C SER A 81 -13.35 10.41 -12.20
N GLN A 82 -13.52 9.56 -11.18
CA GLN A 82 -12.44 9.10 -10.32
C GLN A 82 -11.69 7.95 -10.99
N VAL A 83 -10.67 8.29 -11.77
CA VAL A 83 -9.75 7.32 -12.37
C VAL A 83 -8.68 6.93 -11.33
N LEU A 84 -8.47 5.63 -11.14
CA LEU A 84 -7.28 5.14 -10.43
C LEU A 84 -6.07 5.41 -11.32
N THR A 85 -5.16 6.25 -10.85
CA THR A 85 -3.87 6.47 -11.49
C THR A 85 -3.09 5.15 -11.55
N GLU A 86 -2.22 4.99 -12.54
CA GLU A 86 -1.35 3.81 -12.70
C GLU A 86 -0.55 3.47 -11.43
N MET A 87 -0.14 4.52 -10.68
CA MET A 87 0.52 4.38 -9.38
C MET A 87 -0.39 3.74 -8.30
N ASP A 88 -1.67 4.09 -8.27
CA ASP A 88 -2.63 3.51 -7.33
C ASP A 88 -2.91 2.02 -7.65
N GLN A 89 -2.86 1.62 -8.93
CA GLN A 89 -3.04 0.22 -9.33
C GLN A 89 -1.87 -0.68 -8.88
N ASN A 90 -0.64 -0.14 -8.87
CA ASN A 90 0.56 -0.88 -8.48
C ASN A 90 0.65 -1.11 -6.95
N VAL A 91 0.09 -0.18 -6.18
CA VAL A 91 0.00 -0.27 -4.70
C VAL A 91 -1.27 -1.02 -4.24
N ASN A 92 -2.18 -1.34 -5.16
CA ASN A 92 -3.46 -1.97 -4.84
C ASN A 92 -3.26 -3.36 -4.20
N PRO A 93 -3.73 -3.58 -2.96
CA PRO A 93 -3.63 -4.88 -2.29
C PRO A 93 -4.41 -6.00 -3.00
N ALA A 94 -5.33 -5.70 -3.92
CA ALA A 94 -6.07 -6.69 -4.69
C ALA A 94 -5.22 -7.42 -5.75
N ASN A 95 -4.14 -6.81 -6.25
CA ASN A 95 -3.23 -7.45 -7.22
C ASN A 95 -2.23 -8.42 -6.56
N TYR A 96 -2.12 -8.40 -5.23
CA TYR A 96 -1.17 -9.24 -4.49
C TYR A 96 -1.90 -10.04 -3.40
N GLY A 97 -2.68 -11.03 -3.86
CA GLY A 97 -3.17 -12.16 -3.06
C GLY A 97 -3.77 -11.81 -1.70
N TYR A 98 -4.97 -11.22 -1.74
CA TYR A 98 -5.83 -10.99 -0.57
C TYR A 98 -6.68 -12.24 -0.30
N ASN A 99 -6.13 -13.23 0.42
CA ASN A 99 -6.96 -14.21 1.13
C ASN A 99 -7.47 -13.55 2.40
N SER A 100 -8.63 -12.88 2.32
CA SER A 100 -9.41 -12.54 3.49
C SER A 100 -10.48 -13.59 3.74
N HIS A 101 -10.12 -14.61 4.50
CA HIS A 101 -11.09 -15.33 5.33
C HIS A 101 -10.47 -15.41 6.73
N GLY A 102 -11.14 -14.79 7.69
CA GLY A 102 -10.68 -14.70 9.07
C GLY A 102 -11.12 -13.42 9.78
N ARG A 103 -12.40 -13.06 9.65
CA ARG A 103 -13.10 -12.27 10.67
C ARG A 103 -14.28 -13.11 11.13
N THR A 104 -14.06 -13.87 12.19
CA THR A 104 -15.02 -14.25 13.22
C THR A 104 -14.24 -14.24 14.52
#